data_AF-A0A7X2MIJ2-F1
#
_entry.id   AF-A0A7X2MIJ2-F1
#
_cell.length_a   1.000
_cell.length_b   1.000
_cell.length_c   1.000
_cell.angle_alpha   90.00
_cell.angle_beta   90.00
_cell.angle_gamma   90.00
#
_symmetry.space_group_name_H-M   'P 1'
#
loop_
_entity.id
_entity.type
_entity.pdbx_description
1 polymer ?
#
loop_
_entity_poly.entity_id
_entity_poly.type
_entity_poly.pdbx_seq_one_letter_code
_entity_poly.pdbx_strand_id
1 'polypeptide(L)'
;MRNINREPGLIRVMTSLDNVRLGERQKTISDLLHSARFAIQEGDYFTAQQHITETLGQLRKARHSLQVSGADELEISLLNNAIARLLAVQKEGGADWRAYFFVYLRESRYPLLFLFFVAILAIVFVRITG
;
A
#
# COMPACT_ATOMS: atom_id res chain seq x y z
N MET A 1 -5.47 -15.44 8.94
CA MET A 1 -6.87 -15.11 8.61
C MET A 1 -6.94 -14.80 7.12
N ARG A 2 -7.86 -15.43 6.39
CA ARG A 2 -8.00 -15.24 4.94
C ARG A 2 -8.44 -13.80 4.70
N ASN A 3 -7.74 -13.12 3.82
CA ASN A 3 -7.93 -11.72 3.49
C ASN A 3 -9.16 -11.54 2.58
N ILE A 4 -10.35 -11.80 3.13
CA ILE A 4 -11.61 -11.92 2.36
C ILE A 4 -12.05 -10.57 1.76
N ASN A 5 -11.55 -9.45 2.30
CA ASN A 5 -12.01 -8.11 1.89
C ASN A 5 -11.06 -7.36 0.96
N ARG A 6 -9.75 -7.71 0.85
CA ARG A 6 -8.82 -6.91 0.04
C ARG A 6 -8.99 -7.10 -1.46
N GLU A 7 -9.21 -8.32 -1.95
CA GLU A 7 -9.49 -8.50 -3.39
C GLU A 7 -10.79 -7.79 -3.82
N PRO A 8 -11.93 -7.96 -3.13
CA PRO A 8 -13.14 -7.18 -3.44
C PRO A 8 -12.96 -5.67 -3.28
N GLY A 9 -12.14 -5.23 -2.32
CA GLY A 9 -11.78 -3.82 -2.15
C GLY A 9 -10.99 -3.29 -3.35
N LEU A 10 -10.01 -4.05 -3.82
CA LEU A 10 -9.16 -3.70 -4.96
C LEU A 10 -9.96 -3.64 -6.27
N ILE A 11 -10.86 -4.61 -6.50
CA ILE A 11 -11.79 -4.60 -7.66
C ILE A 11 -12.64 -3.32 -7.65
N ARG A 12 -13.17 -2.92 -6.48
CA ARG A 12 -13.93 -1.67 -6.36
C ARG A 12 -13.11 -0.42 -6.63
N VAL A 13 -11.80 -0.44 -6.38
CA VAL A 13 -10.88 0.65 -6.77
C VAL A 13 -10.70 0.67 -8.28
N MET A 14 -10.45 -0.48 -8.90
CA MET A 14 -10.30 -0.60 -10.36
C MET A 14 -11.52 -0.04 -11.08
N THR A 15 -12.73 -0.48 -10.70
CA THR A 15 -13.98 0.02 -11.31
C THR A 15 -14.19 1.52 -11.09
N SER A 16 -13.75 2.07 -9.96
CA SER A 16 -13.86 3.52 -9.71
C SER A 16 -12.91 4.35 -10.57
N LEU A 17 -11.84 3.75 -11.09
CA LEU A 17 -10.84 4.41 -11.92
C LEU A 17 -11.12 4.29 -13.42
N ASP A 18 -12.03 3.40 -13.84
CA ASP A 18 -12.38 3.20 -15.27
C ASP A 18 -12.83 4.49 -15.96
N ASN A 19 -13.49 5.38 -15.22
CA ASN A 19 -14.00 6.66 -15.73
C ASN A 19 -13.11 7.86 -15.36
N VAL A 20 -11.94 7.64 -14.74
CA VAL A 20 -11.06 8.73 -14.31
C VAL A 20 -9.97 8.96 -15.36
N ARG A 21 -9.81 10.21 -15.78
CA ARG A 21 -8.77 10.61 -16.75
C ARG A 21 -7.41 10.67 -16.07
N LEU A 22 -6.72 9.54 -16.01
CA LEU A 22 -5.39 9.40 -15.40
C LEU A 22 -4.24 9.79 -16.35
N GLY A 23 -4.57 10.10 -17.61
CA GLY A 23 -3.61 10.48 -18.64
C GLY A 23 -2.57 9.37 -18.89
N GLU A 24 -1.31 9.77 -19.06
CA GLU A 24 -0.18 8.86 -19.32
C GLU A 24 0.02 7.78 -18.24
N ARG A 25 -0.49 8.01 -17.02
CA ARG A 25 -0.33 7.10 -15.87
C ARG A 25 -1.36 5.98 -15.85
N GLN A 26 -2.38 6.03 -16.71
CA GLN A 26 -3.49 5.06 -16.71
C GLN A 26 -3.00 3.63 -16.86
N LYS A 27 -2.08 3.38 -17.81
CA LYS A 27 -1.50 2.06 -18.04
C LYS A 27 -0.72 1.57 -16.81
N THR A 28 0.21 2.38 -16.30
CA THR A 28 1.01 2.04 -15.12
C THR A 28 0.15 1.73 -13.89
N ILE A 29 -0.90 2.53 -13.65
CA ILE A 29 -1.84 2.32 -12.54
C ILE A 29 -2.62 1.02 -12.73
N SER A 30 -3.10 0.75 -13.95
CA SER A 30 -3.81 -0.49 -14.27
C SER A 30 -2.92 -1.72 -14.07
N ASP A 31 -1.69 -1.69 -14.57
CA ASP A 31 -0.72 -2.78 -14.45
C ASP A 31 -0.42 -3.07 -12.97
N LEU A 32 -0.16 -2.03 -12.17
CA LEU A 32 0.09 -2.17 -10.73
C LEU A 32 -1.12 -2.74 -9.97
N LEU A 33 -2.34 -2.32 -10.31
CA LEU A 33 -3.55 -2.85 -9.69
C LEU A 33 -3.79 -4.32 -10.04
N HIS A 34 -3.53 -4.72 -11.29
CA HIS A 34 -3.60 -6.12 -11.70
C HIS A 34 -2.53 -6.97 -11.00
N SER A 35 -1.29 -6.50 -10.92
CA SER A 35 -0.21 -7.18 -10.19
C SER A 35 -0.52 -7.30 -8.68
N ALA A 36 -1.07 -6.24 -8.07
CA ALA A 36 -1.53 -6.29 -6.69
C ALA A 36 -2.62 -7.34 -6.48
N ARG A 37 -3.58 -7.44 -7.41
CA ARG A 37 -4.64 -8.44 -7.37
C ARG A 37 -4.07 -9.86 -7.47
N PHE A 38 -3.20 -10.08 -8.44
CA PHE A 38 -2.56 -11.38 -8.66
C PHE A 38 -1.77 -11.83 -7.42
N ALA A 39 -0.97 -10.93 -6.83
CA ALA A 39 -0.24 -11.21 -5.61
C ALA A 39 -1.16 -11.54 -4.41
N ILE A 40 -2.33 -10.88 -4.29
CA ILE A 40 -3.35 -11.25 -3.28
C ILE A 40 -3.87 -12.68 -3.52
N GLN A 41 -4.14 -13.05 -4.77
CA GLN A 41 -4.64 -14.38 -5.12
C GLN A 41 -3.62 -15.49 -4.85
N GLU A 42 -2.33 -15.21 -5.07
CA GLU A 42 -1.22 -16.11 -4.74
C GLU A 42 -0.90 -16.14 -3.23
N GLY A 43 -1.48 -15.23 -2.44
CA GLY A 43 -1.19 -15.10 -1.02
C GLY A 43 0.12 -14.36 -0.72
N ASP A 44 0.77 -13.78 -1.72
CA ASP A 44 1.92 -12.89 -1.56
C ASP A 44 1.45 -11.48 -1.15
N TYR A 45 1.10 -11.36 0.13
CA TYR A 45 0.59 -10.11 0.68
C TYR A 45 1.63 -8.99 0.78
N PHE A 46 2.93 -9.32 0.78
CA PHE A 46 4.01 -8.32 0.82
C PHE A 46 4.11 -7.64 -0.54
N THR A 47 4.22 -8.42 -1.61
CA THR A 47 4.27 -7.91 -2.99
C THR A 47 2.97 -7.17 -3.33
N ALA A 48 1.81 -7.69 -2.91
CA ALA A 48 0.55 -6.97 -3.06
C ALA A 48 0.57 -5.59 -2.38
N GLN A 49 1.11 -5.50 -1.17
CA GLN A 49 1.20 -4.25 -0.43
C GLN A 49 2.15 -3.24 -1.08
N GLN A 50 3.25 -3.73 -1.66
CA GLN A 50 4.17 -2.90 -2.42
C GLN A 50 3.47 -2.28 -3.64
N HIS A 51 2.81 -3.10 -4.46
CA HIS A 51 2.08 -2.61 -5.63
C HIS A 51 0.96 -1.62 -5.28
N ILE A 52 0.23 -1.86 -4.18
CA ILE A 52 -0.78 -0.92 -3.67
C ILE A 52 -0.14 0.43 -3.28
N THR A 53 1.03 0.40 -2.63
CA THR A 53 1.75 1.61 -2.22
C THR A 53 2.24 2.41 -3.42
N GLU A 54 2.81 1.73 -4.43
CA GLU A 54 3.23 2.34 -5.68
C GLU A 54 2.05 2.94 -6.44
N THR A 55 0.91 2.24 -6.48
CA THR A 55 -0.34 2.73 -7.08
C THR A 55 -0.80 4.03 -6.42
N LEU A 56 -0.80 4.10 -5.07
CA LEU A 56 -1.13 5.33 -4.34
C LEU A 56 -0.19 6.48 -4.70
N GLY A 57 1.10 6.20 -4.89
CA GLY A 57 2.07 7.18 -5.38
C GLY A 57 1.70 7.73 -6.75
N GLN A 58 1.32 6.86 -7.69
CA GLN A 58 0.91 7.27 -9.03
C GLN A 58 -0.41 8.05 -9.03
N LEU A 59 -1.41 7.63 -8.25
CA LEU A 59 -2.69 8.34 -8.11
C LEU A 59 -2.51 9.74 -7.52
N ARG A 60 -1.64 9.91 -6.53
CA ARG A 60 -1.31 11.24 -5.97
C ARG A 60 -0.66 12.16 -6.99
N LYS A 61 0.24 11.61 -7.83
CA LYS A 61 0.86 12.35 -8.94
C LYS A 61 -0.20 12.74 -9.99
N ALA A 62 -1.07 11.81 -10.39
CA ALA A 62 -2.16 12.06 -11.32
C ALA A 62 -3.10 13.16 -10.79
N ARG A 63 -3.45 13.11 -9.50
CA ARG A 63 -4.25 14.15 -8.84
C ARG A 63 -3.59 15.51 -8.91
N HIS A 64 -2.30 15.57 -8.61
CA HIS A 64 -1.57 16.84 -8.67
C HIS A 64 -1.55 17.40 -10.09
N SER A 65 -1.33 16.56 -11.11
CA SER A 65 -1.40 16.98 -12.52
C SER A 65 -2.79 17.50 -12.90
N LEU A 66 -3.86 16.82 -12.48
CA LEU A 66 -5.25 17.25 -12.74
C LEU A 66 -5.57 18.59 -12.07
N GLN A 67 -5.11 18.78 -10.83
CA GLN A 67 -5.26 20.05 -10.13
C GLN A 67 -4.56 21.20 -10.85
N VAL A 68 -3.34 20.96 -11.35
CA VAL A 68 -2.57 21.97 -12.09
C VAL A 68 -3.19 22.28 -13.45
N SER A 69 -3.80 21.30 -14.12
CA SER A 69 -4.48 21.52 -15.40
C SER A 69 -5.85 22.19 -15.28
N GLY A 70 -6.32 22.48 -14.06
CA GLY A 70 -7.66 23.03 -13.83
C GLY A 70 -8.78 22.05 -14.18
N ALA A 71 -8.57 20.75 -13.93
CA ALA A 71 -9.58 19.73 -14.15
C ALA A 71 -10.83 19.97 -13.28
N ASP A 72 -11.96 19.42 -13.72
CA ASP A 72 -13.24 19.59 -13.05
C ASP A 72 -13.22 19.02 -11.61
N GLU A 73 -13.94 19.67 -10.71
CA GLU A 73 -13.98 19.31 -9.29
C GLU A 73 -14.56 17.89 -9.10
N LEU A 74 -15.45 17.46 -10.00
CA LEU A 74 -16.01 16.12 -10.01
C LEU A 74 -14.96 15.06 -10.35
N GLU A 75 -14.10 15.31 -11.34
CA GLU A 75 -12.98 14.40 -11.69
C GLU A 75 -11.98 14.25 -10.53
N ILE A 76 -11.65 15.36 -9.87
CA ILE A 76 -10.76 15.37 -8.70
C ILE A 76 -11.41 14.61 -7.53
N SER A 77 -12.72 14.76 -7.32
CA SER A 77 -13.47 14.05 -6.29
C SER A 77 -13.53 12.54 -6.51
N LEU A 78 -13.74 12.10 -7.75
CA LEU A 78 -13.70 10.67 -8.12
C LEU A 78 -12.33 10.06 -7.82
N LEU A 79 -11.26 10.76 -8.20
CA LEU A 79 -9.89 10.32 -7.91
C LEU A 79 -9.60 10.28 -6.40
N ASN A 80 -10.06 11.28 -5.64
CA ASN A 80 -9.92 11.28 -4.18
C ASN A 80 -10.67 10.10 -3.52
N ASN A 81 -11.87 9.78 -4.00
CA ASN A 81 -12.62 8.60 -3.54
C ASN A 81 -11.87 7.29 -3.84
N ALA A 82 -11.30 7.15 -5.03
CA ALA A 82 -10.49 5.98 -5.39
C ALA A 82 -9.25 5.85 -4.48
N ILE A 83 -8.56 6.96 -4.21
CA ILE A 83 -7.43 7.01 -3.27
C ILE A 83 -7.86 6.59 -1.86
N ALA A 84 -8.99 7.12 -1.36
CA ALA A 84 -9.50 6.77 -0.03
C ALA A 84 -9.84 5.29 0.09
N ARG A 85 -10.46 4.70 -0.94
CA ARG A 85 -10.75 3.25 -1.00
C ARG A 85 -9.46 2.44 -1.01
N LEU A 86 -8.48 2.83 -1.82
CA LEU A 86 -7.21 2.10 -1.89
C LEU A 86 -6.41 2.20 -0.58
N LEU A 87 -6.50 3.33 0.14
CA LEU A 87 -5.94 3.48 1.49
C LEU A 87 -6.59 2.51 2.49
N ALA A 88 -7.90 2.26 2.39
CA ALA A 88 -8.57 1.27 3.23
C ALA A 88 -8.03 -0.15 2.95
N VAL A 89 -7.89 -0.52 1.67
CA VAL A 89 -7.30 -1.80 1.26
C VAL A 89 -5.85 -1.95 1.76
N GLN A 90 -5.06 -0.88 1.71
CA GLN A 90 -3.71 -0.83 2.25
C GLN A 90 -3.68 -1.00 3.78
N LYS A 91 -4.61 -0.36 4.50
CA LYS A 91 -4.69 -0.42 5.96
C LYS A 91 -5.03 -1.83 6.44
N GLU A 92 -5.98 -2.48 5.79
CA GLU A 92 -6.32 -3.88 6.05
C GLU A 92 -5.08 -4.78 5.88
N GLY A 93 -4.29 -4.56 4.83
CA GLY A 93 -3.06 -5.33 4.58
C GLY A 93 -1.96 -5.09 5.60
N GLY A 94 -1.81 -3.85 6.07
CA GLY A 94 -0.84 -3.51 7.10
C GLY A 94 -1.18 -4.08 8.48
N ALA A 95 -2.47 -4.18 8.81
CA ALA A 95 -2.92 -4.83 10.05
C ALA A 95 -2.61 -6.33 10.04
N ASP A 96 -2.83 -7.00 8.90
CA ASP A 96 -2.50 -8.40 8.70
C ASP A 96 -1.00 -8.66 8.81
N TRP A 97 -0.17 -7.83 8.16
CA TRP A 97 1.29 -7.94 8.25
C TRP A 97 1.78 -7.77 9.69
N ARG A 98 1.28 -6.77 10.42
CA ARG A 98 1.64 -6.58 11.84
C ARG A 98 1.25 -7.78 12.68
N ALA A 99 0.05 -8.33 12.49
CA ALA A 99 -0.39 -9.52 13.20
C ALA A 99 0.48 -10.74 12.87
N TYR A 100 0.82 -10.96 11.59
CA TYR A 100 1.71 -12.04 11.15
C TYR A 100 3.13 -11.88 11.71
N PHE A 101 3.66 -10.67 11.70
CA PHE A 101 4.96 -10.33 12.25
C PHE A 101 5.00 -10.56 13.76
N PHE A 102 3.94 -10.20 14.49
CA PHE A 102 3.82 -10.47 15.94
C PHE A 102 3.71 -11.95 16.26
N VAL A 103 2.95 -12.73 15.48
CA VAL A 103 2.87 -14.19 15.64
C VAL A 103 4.23 -14.83 15.33
N TYR A 104 4.87 -14.43 14.23
CA TYR A 104 6.21 -14.90 13.86
C TYR A 104 7.27 -14.55 14.93
N LEU A 105 7.24 -13.34 15.49
CA LEU A 105 8.11 -12.93 16.61
C LEU A 105 7.83 -13.70 17.92
N ARG A 106 6.56 -14.02 18.19
CA ARG A 106 6.16 -14.80 19.36
C ARG A 106 6.57 -16.26 19.26
N GLU A 107 6.57 -16.81 18.05
CA GLU A 107 6.83 -18.22 17.76
C GLU A 107 8.31 -18.50 17.47
N SER A 108 9.06 -17.47 17.07
CA SER A 108 10.52 -17.53 16.96
C SER A 108 11.16 -17.53 18.35
N ARG A 109 12.15 -18.41 18.57
CA ARG A 109 12.86 -18.58 19.86
C ARG A 109 13.85 -17.45 20.20
N TYR A 110 13.90 -16.38 19.42
CA TYR A 110 14.96 -15.37 19.49
C TYR A 110 14.53 -13.89 19.59
N PRO A 111 13.34 -13.52 20.13
CA PRO A 111 12.94 -12.11 20.21
C PRO A 111 13.90 -11.29 21.10
N LEU A 112 14.50 -11.93 22.11
CA LEU A 112 15.51 -11.32 22.97
C LEU A 112 16.80 -10.96 22.21
N LEU A 113 17.24 -11.79 21.26
CA LEU A 113 18.45 -11.49 20.47
C LEU A 113 18.23 -10.34 19.50
N PHE A 114 17.04 -10.25 18.89
CA PHE A 114 16.68 -9.13 18.02
C PHE A 114 16.61 -7.82 18.81
N LEU A 115 15.97 -7.83 19.99
CA LEU A 115 15.92 -6.64 20.87
C LEU A 115 17.32 -6.24 21.37
N PHE A 116 18.18 -7.22 21.70
CA PHE A 116 19.58 -6.94 22.04
C PHE A 116 20.34 -6.31 20.87
N PHE A 117 20.14 -6.81 19.65
CA PHE A 117 20.80 -6.27 18.47
C PHE A 117 20.37 -4.83 18.16
N VAL A 118 19.06 -4.53 18.29
CA VAL A 118 18.53 -3.16 18.13
C VAL A 118 19.05 -2.23 19.23
N ALA A 119 19.12 -2.71 20.48
CA ALA A 119 19.66 -1.93 21.60
C ALA A 119 21.16 -1.61 21.40
N ILE A 120 21.95 -2.57 20.94
CA ILE A 120 23.38 -2.37 20.64
C ILE A 120 23.54 -1.36 19.49
N LEU A 121 22.76 -1.48 18.42
CA LEU A 121 22.77 -0.52 17.31
C LEU A 121 22.43 0.90 17.76
N ALA A 122 21.43 1.07 18.62
CA ALA A 122 21.05 2.38 19.16
C ALA A 122 22.16 3.01 20.00
N ILE A 123 22.85 2.21 20.84
CA ILE A 123 23.99 2.67 21.65
C ILE A 123 25.16 3.08 20.75
N VAL A 124 25.47 2.28 19.74
CA VAL A 124 26.55 2.58 18.78
C VAL A 124 26.24 3.85 17.99
N PHE A 125 24.99 4.02 17.53
CA PHE A 125 24.57 5.21 16.79
C PHE A 125 24.72 6.48 17.63
N VAL A 126 24.24 6.47 18.88
CA VAL A 126 24.39 7.61 19.81
C VAL A 126 25.85 7.97 20.06
N ARG A 127 26.75 6.99 20.12
CA ARG A 127 28.19 7.24 20.29
C ARG A 127 28.90 7.77 19.04
N ILE A 128 28.37 7.53 17.84
CA ILE A 128 28.97 8.00 16.58
C ILE A 128 28.50 9.42 16.26
N THR A 129 27.29 9.80 16.68
CA THR A 129 26.69 11.11 16.40
C THR A 129 26.81 12.13 17.54
N GLY A 130 27.37 11.74 18.69
CA GLY A 130 27.55 12.57 19.88
C GLY A 130 28.97 13.08 20.06
#